data_AF-A0A813K4N3-F1
#
_entry.id   AF-A0A813K4N3-F1
#
_cell.length_a   1.000
_cell.length_b   1.000
_cell.length_c   1.000
_cell.angle_alpha   90.00
_cell.angle_beta   90.00
_cell.angle_gamma   90.00
#
_symmetry.space_group_name_H-M   'P 1'
#
loop_
_entity.id
_entity.type
_entity.pdbx_description
1 polymer ?
#
loop_
_entity_poly.entity_id
_entity_poly.type
_entity_poly.pdbx_seq_one_letter_code
_entity_poly.pdbx_strand_id
1 'polypeptide(L)'
;MGRCSEAPIVMAVAAAALMLLIFTLTTLTLQRYNPIYTPVECVNANNSFTWTETPHGAVNVSAHAVLQCRNPNPYSLRIEPAVQGANARVALSYALIDDSSLSLEPVQLSAHSTAETRVSVDFSVPQEQLPLLLNGPVDVYQEMKLRITAMLEFPGGWAVQQHLEQRSDCGFKLQVQPEALIGQTMCAPSLGDLI
;
A
#
# COMPACT_ATOMS: atom_id res chain seq x y z
N MET A 1 52.74 -7.74 54.78
CA MET A 1 51.46 -8.26 54.23
C MET A 1 50.82 -7.16 53.41
N GLY A 2 51.07 -7.11 52.10
CA GLY A 2 50.49 -6.11 51.21
C GLY A 2 49.07 -6.53 50.85
N ARG A 3 48.07 -5.67 51.12
CA ARG A 3 46.72 -5.85 50.61
C ARG A 3 46.76 -5.63 49.10
N CYS A 4 46.76 -6.71 48.31
CA CYS A 4 46.50 -6.61 46.88
C CYS A 4 45.13 -5.95 46.70
N SER A 5 45.12 -4.82 45.99
CA SER A 5 43.89 -4.07 45.68
C SER A 5 42.97 -4.94 44.83
N GLU A 6 41.80 -5.30 45.36
CA GLU A 6 40.74 -6.06 44.65
C GLU A 6 39.93 -5.16 43.68
N ALA A 7 40.17 -3.84 43.70
CA ALA A 7 39.48 -2.87 42.87
C ALA A 7 39.50 -3.13 41.35
N PRO A 8 40.60 -3.57 40.70
CA PRO A 8 40.62 -3.74 39.26
C PRO A 8 39.77 -4.93 38.79
N ILE A 9 39.61 -5.96 39.62
CA ILE A 9 38.81 -7.14 39.27
C ILE A 9 37.32 -6.77 39.26
N VAL A 10 36.87 -6.04 40.28
CA VAL A 10 35.47 -5.58 40.38
C VAL A 10 35.11 -4.66 39.22
N MET A 11 36.00 -3.73 38.83
CA MET A 11 35.78 -2.85 37.68
C MET A 11 35.72 -3.63 36.36
N ALA A 12 36.58 -4.63 36.17
CA ALA A 12 36.57 -5.45 34.96
C ALA A 12 35.27 -6.27 34.82
N VAL A 13 34.79 -6.86 35.91
CA VAL A 13 33.52 -7.62 35.92
C VAL A 13 32.32 -6.70 35.65
N ALA A 14 32.28 -5.52 36.28
CA ALA A 14 31.22 -4.55 36.05
C ALA A 14 31.19 -4.05 34.60
N ALA A 15 32.35 -3.76 34.00
CA ALA A 15 32.46 -3.36 32.60
C ALA A 15 32.01 -4.49 31.65
N ALA A 16 32.41 -5.74 31.92
CA ALA A 16 31.98 -6.89 31.13
C ALA A 16 30.46 -7.13 31.20
N ALA A 17 29.88 -7.03 32.41
CA ALA A 17 28.43 -7.15 32.60
C ALA A 17 27.65 -6.04 31.86
N LEU A 18 28.15 -4.79 31.91
CA LEU A 18 27.55 -3.67 31.18
C LEU A 18 27.65 -3.87 29.66
N MET A 19 28.80 -4.32 29.15
CA MET A 19 28.97 -4.61 27.72
C MET A 19 28.05 -5.74 27.25
N LEU A 20 27.87 -6.80 28.06
CA LEU A 20 26.91 -7.87 27.77
C LEU A 20 25.47 -7.34 27.76
N LEU A 21 25.10 -6.49 28.71
CA LEU A 21 23.78 -5.85 28.75
C LEU A 21 23.54 -4.99 27.51
N ILE A 22 24.51 -4.15 27.13
CA ILE A 22 24.41 -3.32 25.92
C ILE A 22 24.28 -4.22 24.69
N PHE A 23 25.12 -5.25 24.55
CA PHE A 23 25.07 -6.17 23.42
C PHE A 23 23.73 -6.90 23.30
N THR A 24 23.17 -7.39 24.41
CA THR A 24 21.86 -8.06 24.42
C THR A 24 20.74 -7.09 24.06
N LEU A 25 20.75 -5.87 24.61
CA LEU A 25 19.79 -4.82 24.25
C LEU A 25 19.91 -4.44 22.77
N THR A 26 21.11 -4.26 22.24
CA THR A 26 21.33 -3.95 20.82
C THR A 26 20.88 -5.09 19.93
N THR A 27 21.17 -6.35 20.28
CA THR A 27 20.77 -7.53 19.50
C THR A 27 19.25 -7.68 19.47
N LEU A 28 18.57 -7.53 20.62
CA LEU A 28 17.10 -7.54 20.69
C LEU A 28 16.47 -6.40 19.89
N THR A 29 17.07 -5.20 19.97
CA THR A 29 16.65 -4.03 19.19
C THR A 29 16.83 -4.29 17.70
N LEU A 30 18.00 -4.77 17.28
CA LEU A 30 18.26 -5.15 15.89
C LEU A 30 17.29 -6.22 15.42
N GLN A 31 17.03 -7.29 16.19
CA GLN A 31 16.06 -8.30 15.78
C GLN A 31 14.64 -7.73 15.60
N ARG A 32 14.25 -6.75 16.43
CA ARG A 32 12.92 -6.11 16.35
C ARG A 32 12.79 -5.15 15.15
N TYR A 33 13.85 -4.42 14.81
CA TYR A 33 13.83 -3.36 13.78
C TYR A 33 14.61 -3.68 12.49
N ASN A 34 15.26 -4.85 12.42
CA ASN A 34 15.89 -5.42 11.22
C ASN A 34 15.05 -6.51 10.50
N PRO A 35 13.75 -6.76 10.78
CA PRO A 35 13.04 -7.65 9.88
C PRO A 35 12.98 -6.98 8.51
N ILE A 36 13.33 -7.77 7.49
CA ILE A 36 13.12 -7.41 6.09
C ILE A 36 11.66 -6.99 5.96
N TYR A 37 11.44 -5.77 5.43
CA TYR A 37 10.09 -5.29 5.14
C TYR A 37 9.30 -6.38 4.42
N THR A 38 8.20 -6.80 5.04
CA THR A 38 7.28 -7.75 4.42
C THR A 38 6.14 -6.94 3.79
N PRO A 39 5.89 -7.10 2.47
CA PRO A 39 4.83 -6.37 1.79
C PRO A 39 3.48 -6.52 2.47
N VAL A 40 2.69 -5.45 2.45
CA VAL A 40 1.30 -5.47 2.93
C VAL A 40 0.46 -6.29 1.96
N GLU A 41 -0.29 -7.24 2.47
CA GLU A 41 -1.22 -8.05 1.69
C GLU A 41 -2.59 -7.39 1.74
N CYS A 42 -3.15 -7.01 0.60
CA CYS A 42 -4.51 -6.46 0.50
C CYS A 42 -5.38 -7.41 -0.32
N VAL A 43 -6.53 -7.80 0.23
CA VAL A 43 -7.52 -8.62 -0.46
C VAL A 43 -8.78 -7.80 -0.71
N ASN A 44 -9.45 -8.07 -1.83
CA ASN A 44 -10.69 -7.40 -2.16
C ASN A 44 -11.82 -7.93 -1.27
N ALA A 45 -12.37 -7.07 -0.41
CA ALA A 45 -13.45 -7.42 0.51
C ALA A 45 -14.83 -7.11 -0.07
N ASN A 46 -14.95 -6.00 -0.81
CA ASN A 46 -16.20 -5.59 -1.43
C ASN A 46 -15.95 -4.66 -2.63
N ASN A 47 -16.77 -4.75 -3.67
CA ASN A 47 -16.74 -3.88 -4.84
C ASN A 47 -18.10 -3.24 -5.07
N SER A 48 -18.12 -1.97 -5.44
CA SER A 48 -19.31 -1.31 -5.95
C SER A 48 -19.01 -0.57 -7.25
N PHE A 49 -20.02 -0.47 -8.09
CA PHE A 49 -19.94 0.14 -9.40
C PHE A 49 -21.12 1.05 -9.63
N THR A 50 -20.87 2.23 -10.15
CA THR A 50 -21.91 3.14 -10.62
C THR A 50 -21.49 3.75 -11.94
N TRP A 51 -22.46 3.93 -12.83
CA TRP A 51 -22.25 4.65 -14.08
C TRP A 51 -23.39 5.65 -14.27
N THR A 52 -23.07 6.81 -14.83
CA THR A 52 -24.04 7.87 -15.08
C THR A 52 -23.80 8.44 -16.47
N GLU A 53 -24.87 8.59 -17.24
CA GLU A 53 -24.81 9.28 -18.53
C GLU A 53 -24.87 10.80 -18.29
N THR A 54 -23.91 11.52 -18.87
CA THR A 54 -23.88 12.98 -18.83
C THR A 54 -24.83 13.58 -19.87
N PRO A 55 -25.26 14.85 -19.71
CA PRO A 55 -26.09 15.52 -20.71
C PRO A 55 -25.49 15.61 -22.12
N HIS A 56 -24.16 15.42 -22.25
CA HIS A 56 -23.42 15.46 -23.50
C HIS A 56 -23.17 14.07 -24.11
N GLY A 57 -23.78 13.01 -23.56
CA GLY A 57 -23.66 11.64 -24.05
C GLY A 57 -22.37 10.91 -23.65
N ALA A 58 -21.47 11.55 -22.91
CA ALA A 58 -20.35 10.86 -22.25
C ALA A 58 -20.87 10.06 -21.05
N VAL A 59 -20.22 8.94 -20.76
CA VAL A 59 -20.55 8.10 -19.60
C VAL A 59 -19.48 8.24 -18.54
N ASN A 60 -19.88 8.73 -17.36
CA ASN A 60 -19.02 8.77 -16.20
C ASN A 60 -19.14 7.44 -15.46
N VAL A 61 -18.00 6.79 -15.28
CA VAL A 61 -17.86 5.52 -14.59
C VAL A 61 -17.15 5.74 -13.27
N SER A 62 -17.77 5.32 -12.18
CA SER A 62 -17.23 5.37 -10.82
C SER A 62 -17.21 3.97 -10.25
N ALA A 63 -16.01 3.42 -10.04
CA ALA A 63 -15.78 2.12 -9.44
C ALA A 63 -15.14 2.29 -8.06
N HIS A 64 -15.68 1.62 -7.06
CA HIS A 64 -15.11 1.61 -5.71
C HIS A 64 -14.76 0.19 -5.30
N ALA A 65 -13.59 0.01 -4.70
CA ALA A 65 -13.15 -1.23 -4.10
C ALA A 65 -12.80 -0.98 -2.62
N VAL A 66 -13.32 -1.83 -1.74
CA VAL A 66 -12.91 -1.91 -0.34
C VAL A 66 -11.88 -3.02 -0.24
N LEU A 67 -10.65 -2.63 0.11
CA LEU A 67 -9.54 -3.55 0.30
C LEU A 67 -9.32 -3.78 1.79
N GLN A 68 -9.28 -5.05 2.19
CA GLN A 68 -8.84 -5.43 3.53
C GLN A 68 -7.34 -5.69 3.48
N CYS A 69 -6.57 -4.79 4.08
CA CYS A 69 -5.11 -4.85 4.11
C CYS A 69 -4.61 -5.39 5.45
N ARG A 70 -3.61 -6.28 5.40
CA ARG A 70 -2.96 -6.89 6.56
C ARG A 70 -1.51 -6.41 6.63
N ASN A 71 -1.12 -5.87 7.79
CA ASN A 71 0.26 -5.54 8.08
C ASN A 71 0.95 -6.72 8.78
N PRO A 72 1.84 -7.47 8.11
CA PRO A 72 2.59 -8.55 8.75
C PRO A 72 3.76 -8.04 9.62
N ASN A 73 4.12 -6.76 9.54
CA ASN A 73 5.33 -6.22 10.17
C ASN A 73 5.12 -5.91 11.67
N PRO A 74 6.18 -5.93 12.49
CA PRO A 74 6.12 -5.64 13.93
C PRO A 74 6.10 -4.14 14.28
N TYR A 75 5.81 -3.29 13.29
CA TYR A 75 5.72 -1.83 13.42
C TYR A 75 4.52 -1.31 12.65
N SER A 76 4.06 -0.12 13.02
CA SER A 76 2.92 0.52 12.37
C SER A 76 3.29 1.07 11.00
N LEU A 77 2.35 0.99 10.07
CA LEU A 77 2.46 1.47 8.70
C LEU A 77 1.34 2.47 8.41
N ARG A 78 1.64 3.49 7.62
CA ARG A 78 0.65 4.36 6.99
C ARG A 78 0.76 4.20 5.48
N ILE A 79 -0.35 3.91 4.83
CA ILE A 79 -0.42 3.80 3.36
C ILE A 79 -1.24 4.98 2.87
N GLU A 80 -0.68 5.74 1.95
CA GLU A 80 -1.34 6.90 1.34
C GLU A 80 -0.89 7.05 -0.13
N PRO A 81 -1.66 7.74 -0.98
CA PRO A 81 -1.22 8.04 -2.33
C PRO A 81 0.05 8.90 -2.30
N ALA A 82 1.07 8.55 -3.08
CA ALA A 82 2.32 9.31 -3.14
C ALA A 82 2.11 10.73 -3.73
N VAL A 83 1.13 10.86 -4.63
CA VAL A 83 0.67 12.10 -5.23
C VAL A 83 -0.85 12.14 -5.12
N GLN A 84 -1.40 13.11 -4.39
CA GLN A 84 -2.84 13.32 -4.35
C GLN A 84 -3.35 13.85 -5.69
N GLY A 85 -4.49 13.33 -6.15
CA GLY A 85 -5.06 13.71 -7.45
C GLY A 85 -4.17 13.30 -8.63
N ALA A 86 -3.33 12.27 -8.46
CA ALA A 86 -2.60 11.71 -9.58
C ALA A 86 -3.61 11.25 -10.64
N ASN A 87 -3.43 11.75 -11.86
CA ASN A 87 -4.19 11.28 -13.01
C ASN A 87 -3.90 9.79 -13.15
N ALA A 88 -4.94 8.99 -13.00
CA ALA A 88 -4.87 7.63 -13.47
C ALA A 88 -4.82 7.66 -15.00
N ARG A 89 -4.22 6.63 -15.57
CA ARG A 89 -4.37 6.35 -17.00
C ARG A 89 -5.21 5.12 -17.08
N VAL A 90 -6.43 5.26 -17.58
CA VAL A 90 -7.30 4.12 -17.87
C VAL A 90 -7.02 3.73 -19.31
N ALA A 91 -6.35 2.60 -19.53
CA ALA A 91 -6.29 2.01 -20.86
C ALA A 91 -7.51 1.11 -21.04
N LEU A 92 -8.35 1.38 -22.04
CA LEU A 92 -9.47 0.56 -22.47
C LEU A 92 -9.06 -0.21 -23.74
N SER A 93 -8.38 -1.35 -23.64
CA SER A 93 -7.88 -2.28 -24.69
C SER A 93 -7.20 -1.70 -25.96
N TYR A 94 -7.69 -0.60 -26.54
CA TYR A 94 -7.23 0.11 -27.73
C TYR A 94 -7.20 1.64 -27.57
N ALA A 95 -7.76 2.20 -26.50
CA ALA A 95 -7.79 3.65 -26.25
C ALA A 95 -7.22 3.98 -24.86
N LEU A 96 -6.37 5.00 -24.80
CA LEU A 96 -5.92 5.59 -23.54
C LEU A 96 -6.91 6.70 -23.16
N ILE A 97 -7.54 6.58 -21.99
CA ILE A 97 -8.33 7.64 -21.36
C ILE A 97 -7.41 8.36 -20.38
N ASP A 98 -7.03 9.58 -20.74
CA ASP A 98 -6.21 10.46 -19.92
C ASP A 98 -7.01 11.19 -18.83
N ASP A 99 -8.34 11.22 -18.95
CA ASP A 99 -9.25 11.85 -17.98
C ASP A 99 -9.81 10.82 -17.00
N SER A 100 -8.93 10.32 -16.14
CA SER A 100 -9.32 9.47 -15.02
C SER A 100 -8.67 9.91 -13.72
N SER A 101 -9.44 9.83 -12.63
CA SER A 101 -8.99 10.16 -11.29
C SER A 101 -8.96 8.90 -10.43
N LEU A 102 -7.88 8.78 -9.65
CA LEU A 102 -7.73 7.75 -8.63
C LEU A 102 -7.70 8.41 -7.26
N SER A 103 -8.55 7.94 -6.38
CA SER A 103 -8.55 8.32 -4.97
C SER A 103 -8.34 7.08 -4.10
N LEU A 104 -7.36 7.15 -3.22
CA LEU A 104 -7.09 6.15 -2.18
C LEU A 104 -7.26 6.83 -0.82
N GLU A 105 -8.13 6.29 0.01
CA GLU A 105 -8.28 6.76 1.40
C GLU A 105 -7.04 6.32 2.21
N PRO A 106 -6.30 7.26 2.82
CA PRO A 106 -5.15 6.91 3.65
C PRO A 106 -5.55 5.96 4.78
N VAL A 107 -4.76 4.91 4.99
CA VAL A 107 -5.01 3.91 6.03
C VAL A 107 -3.82 3.77 6.95
N GLN A 108 -4.10 3.71 8.25
CA GLN A 108 -3.13 3.41 9.28
C GLN A 108 -3.31 1.95 9.71
N LEU A 109 -2.22 1.18 9.63
CA LEU A 109 -2.15 -0.21 10.07
C LEU A 109 -1.21 -0.27 11.28
N SER A 110 -1.73 -0.73 12.41
CA SER A 110 -0.88 -1.06 13.56
C SER A 110 -0.03 -2.30 13.26
N ALA A 111 0.98 -2.56 14.09
CA ALA A 111 1.77 -3.79 14.01
C ALA A 111 0.86 -5.03 14.04
N HIS A 112 1.06 -5.96 13.10
CA HIS A 112 0.28 -7.20 12.98
C HIS A 112 -1.25 -7.06 12.84
N SER A 113 -1.76 -5.87 12.49
CA SER A 113 -3.21 -5.63 12.39
C SER A 113 -3.74 -5.74 10.97
N THR A 114 -5.07 -5.73 10.85
CA THR A 114 -5.81 -5.56 9.60
C THR A 114 -6.60 -4.25 9.63
N ALA A 115 -6.70 -3.56 8.51
CA ALA A 115 -7.57 -2.41 8.34
C ALA A 115 -8.15 -2.39 6.92
N GLU A 116 -9.30 -1.75 6.77
CA GLU A 116 -9.90 -1.52 5.47
C GLU A 116 -9.45 -0.18 4.89
N THR A 117 -9.25 -0.14 3.58
CA THR A 117 -9.05 1.08 2.81
C THR A 117 -9.96 1.07 1.60
N ARG A 118 -10.36 2.24 1.14
CA ARG A 118 -11.19 2.40 -0.05
C ARG A 118 -10.37 2.97 -1.19
N VAL A 119 -10.46 2.30 -2.33
CA VAL A 119 -9.95 2.76 -3.62
C VAL A 119 -11.15 3.17 -4.46
N SER A 120 -11.09 4.36 -5.06
CA SER A 120 -12.10 4.86 -5.98
C SER A 120 -11.45 5.27 -7.28
N VAL A 121 -12.00 4.78 -8.39
CA VAL A 121 -11.55 5.11 -9.74
C VAL A 121 -12.73 5.72 -10.48
N ASP A 122 -12.53 6.96 -10.92
CA ASP A 122 -13.52 7.69 -11.69
C ASP A 122 -12.94 8.01 -13.07
N PHE A 123 -13.65 7.70 -14.14
CA PHE A 123 -13.23 8.04 -15.50
C PHE A 123 -14.42 8.38 -16.38
N SER A 124 -14.21 9.27 -17.35
CA SER A 124 -15.24 9.63 -18.32
C SER A 124 -14.95 8.96 -19.66
N VAL A 125 -15.97 8.31 -20.22
CA VAL A 125 -15.88 7.63 -21.50
C VAL A 125 -16.60 8.47 -22.54
N PRO A 126 -15.90 8.95 -23.59
CA PRO A 126 -16.52 9.66 -24.69
C PRO A 126 -17.59 8.81 -25.38
N GLN A 127 -18.64 9.46 -25.89
CA GLN A 127 -19.75 8.78 -26.56
C GLN A 127 -19.27 7.91 -27.74
N GLU A 128 -18.19 8.31 -28.43
CA GLU A 128 -17.65 7.53 -29.56
C GLU A 128 -17.06 6.18 -29.13
N GLN A 129 -16.64 6.05 -27.87
CA GLN A 129 -16.05 4.84 -27.30
C GLN A 129 -17.08 3.97 -26.57
N LEU A 130 -18.29 4.48 -26.33
CA LEU A 130 -19.35 3.75 -25.64
C LEU A 130 -19.69 2.39 -26.28
N PRO A 131 -19.79 2.26 -27.63
CA PRO A 131 -20.02 0.95 -28.23
C PRO A 131 -18.94 -0.09 -27.89
N LEU A 132 -17.68 0.34 -27.66
CA LEU A 132 -16.60 -0.59 -27.30
C LEU A 132 -16.81 -1.17 -25.90
N LEU A 133 -17.32 -0.38 -24.95
CA LEU A 133 -17.67 -0.85 -23.60
C LEU A 133 -18.89 -1.78 -23.60
N LEU A 134 -19.85 -1.54 -24.49
CA LEU A 134 -21.08 -2.32 -24.58
C LEU A 134 -20.88 -3.66 -25.31
N ASN A 135 -19.86 -3.76 -26.16
CA ASN A 135 -19.62 -4.94 -26.99
C ASN A 135 -18.85 -6.07 -26.28
N GLY A 136 -18.35 -5.86 -25.07
CA GLY A 136 -17.61 -6.90 -24.35
C GLY A 136 -16.91 -6.44 -23.07
N PRO A 137 -16.19 -7.35 -22.39
CA PRO A 137 -15.34 -6.99 -21.27
C PRO A 137 -14.17 -6.12 -21.78
N VAL A 138 -13.86 -5.07 -21.03
CA VAL A 138 -12.75 -4.18 -21.30
C VAL A 138 -11.76 -4.28 -20.14
N ASP A 139 -10.50 -4.53 -20.48
CA ASP A 139 -9.42 -4.48 -19.50
C ASP A 139 -9.16 -3.02 -19.16
N VAL A 140 -9.30 -2.67 -17.89
CA VAL A 140 -8.96 -1.36 -17.34
C VAL A 140 -7.64 -1.52 -16.61
N TYR A 141 -6.62 -0.79 -17.06
CA TYR A 141 -5.33 -0.71 -16.39
C TYR A 141 -5.16 0.63 -15.70
N GLN A 142 -4.41 0.66 -14.61
CA GLN A 142 -4.16 1.85 -13.82
C GLN A 142 -2.81 1.76 -13.12
N GLU A 143 -1.96 2.76 -13.34
CA GLU A 143 -0.74 2.93 -12.56
C GLU A 143 -1.05 3.64 -11.24
N MET A 144 -0.65 3.03 -10.13
CA MET A 144 -0.78 3.60 -8.80
C MET A 144 0.60 3.79 -8.15
N LYS A 145 0.83 4.99 -7.62
CA LYS A 145 2.01 5.30 -6.81
C LYS A 145 1.60 5.45 -5.36
N LEU A 146 2.04 4.50 -4.53
CA LEU A 146 1.78 4.47 -3.10
C LEU A 146 2.99 4.98 -2.34
N ARG A 147 2.73 5.75 -1.27
CA ARG A 147 3.72 6.06 -0.24
C ARG A 147 3.36 5.24 0.99
N ILE A 148 4.27 4.35 1.36
CA ILE A 148 4.20 3.55 2.58
C ILE A 148 5.15 4.19 3.59
N THR A 149 4.62 4.67 4.70
CA THR A 149 5.39 5.27 5.78
C THR A 149 5.44 4.31 6.96
N ALA A 150 6.61 3.78 7.28
CA ALA A 150 6.84 3.00 8.49
C ALA A 150 7.09 3.93 9.68
N MET A 151 6.40 3.69 10.79
CA MET A 151 6.55 4.42 12.04
C MET A 151 7.28 3.52 13.05
N LEU A 152 8.57 3.80 13.26
CA LEU A 152 9.44 3.04 14.15
C LEU A 152 9.55 3.78 15.49
N GLU A 153 8.87 3.29 16.51
CA GLU A 153 8.97 3.82 17.88
C GLU A 153 10.08 3.11 18.64
N PHE A 154 11.02 3.88 19.20
CA PHE A 154 12.14 3.40 19.98
C PHE A 154 11.93 3.65 21.49
N PRO A 155 12.56 2.86 22.37
CA PRO A 155 12.60 3.15 23.80
C PRO A 155 13.11 4.58 24.04
N GLY A 156 12.40 5.34 24.88
CA GLY A 156 12.67 6.77 25.12
C GLY A 156 11.73 7.73 24.39
N GLY A 157 10.73 7.21 23.66
CA GLY A 157 9.67 8.01 23.04
C GLY A 157 10.07 8.64 21.71
N TRP A 158 11.22 8.28 21.16
CA TRP A 158 11.65 8.73 19.83
C TRP A 158 10.95 7.90 18.77
N ALA A 159 10.40 8.57 17.75
CA ALA A 159 9.83 7.92 16.58
C ALA A 159 10.62 8.33 15.34
N VAL A 160 10.96 7.36 14.50
CA VAL A 160 11.55 7.59 13.17
C VAL A 160 10.52 7.19 12.13
N GLN A 161 10.32 8.06 11.16
CA GLN A 161 9.53 7.75 9.97
C GLN A 161 10.45 7.35 8.83
N GLN A 162 10.10 6.27 8.14
CA GLN A 162 10.78 5.85 6.92
C GLN A 162 9.75 5.79 5.81
N HIS A 163 10.04 6.43 4.68
CA HIS A 163 9.15 6.46 3.53
C HIS A 163 9.66 5.51 2.47
N LEU A 164 8.78 4.65 1.98
CA LEU A 164 8.98 3.81 0.82
C LEU A 164 7.94 4.20 -0.22
N GLU A 165 8.39 4.63 -1.39
CA GLU A 165 7.51 4.80 -2.53
C GLU A 165 7.47 3.51 -3.34
N GLN A 166 6.27 2.98 -3.53
CA GLN A 166 6.03 1.76 -4.29
C GLN A 166 5.15 2.11 -5.48
N ARG A 167 5.62 1.73 -6.67
CA ARG A 167 4.81 1.74 -7.89
C ARG A 167 4.14 0.38 -8.03
N SER A 168 2.86 0.37 -8.30
CA SER A 168 2.10 -0.83 -8.64
C SER A 168 1.19 -0.50 -9.80
N ASP A 169 1.19 -1.36 -10.81
CA ASP A 169 0.20 -1.32 -11.87
C ASP A 169 -0.93 -2.27 -11.44
N CYS A 170 -2.17 -1.80 -11.49
CA CYS A 170 -3.36 -2.59 -11.18
C CYS A 170 -4.24 -2.66 -12.43
N GLY A 171 -4.88 -3.81 -12.64
CA GLY A 171 -5.82 -4.04 -13.72
C GLY A 171 -7.06 -4.76 -13.24
N PHE A 172 -8.19 -4.49 -13.89
CA PHE A 172 -9.43 -5.24 -13.69
C PHE A 172 -10.21 -5.31 -14.99
N LYS A 173 -11.03 -6.36 -15.13
CA LYS A 173 -11.96 -6.50 -16.25
C LYS A 173 -13.26 -5.80 -15.91
N LEU A 174 -13.66 -4.84 -16.72
CA LEU A 174 -14.94 -4.17 -16.62
C LEU A 174 -15.88 -4.72 -17.69
N GLN A 175 -17.04 -5.24 -17.29
CA GLN A 175 -18.08 -5.58 -18.24
C GLN A 175 -19.36 -4.82 -17.94
N VAL A 176 -19.77 -3.95 -18.86
CA VAL A 176 -20.99 -3.15 -18.76
C VAL A 176 -22.18 -4.01 -19.20
N GLN A 177 -22.75 -4.75 -18.27
CA GLN A 177 -24.04 -5.43 -18.39
C GLN A 177 -25.05 -4.80 -17.42
N PRO A 178 -26.37 -5.04 -17.56
CA PRO A 178 -27.38 -4.54 -16.61
C PRO A 178 -27.06 -4.89 -15.14
N GLU A 179 -26.28 -5.94 -14.92
CA GLU A 179 -25.57 -6.23 -13.67
C GLU A 179 -24.07 -6.12 -13.96
N ALA A 180 -23.49 -4.92 -13.78
CA ALA A 180 -22.08 -4.70 -14.08
C ALA A 180 -21.20 -5.61 -13.22
N LEU A 181 -20.41 -6.47 -13.86
CA LEU A 181 -19.46 -7.36 -13.20
C LEU A 181 -18.08 -6.73 -13.28
N ILE A 182 -17.54 -6.37 -12.12
CA ILE A 182 -16.11 -6.04 -11.98
C ILE A 182 -15.38 -7.36 -11.74
N GLY A 183 -14.50 -7.74 -12.66
CA GLY A 183 -13.59 -8.87 -12.49
C GLY A 183 -12.64 -8.66 -11.31
N GLN A 184 -11.96 -9.72 -10.86
CA GLN A 184 -10.98 -9.58 -9.78
C GLN A 184 -9.90 -8.55 -10.16
N THR A 185 -9.64 -7.61 -9.27
CA THR A 185 -8.52 -6.68 -9.39
C THR A 185 -7.22 -7.46 -9.21
N MET A 186 -6.32 -7.34 -10.18
CA MET A 186 -4.96 -7.87 -10.11
C MET A 186 -4.00 -6.70 -10.06
N CYS A 187 -2.98 -6.76 -9.20
CA CYS A 187 -1.94 -5.74 -9.14
C CYS A 187 -0.58 -6.42 -9.25
N ALA A 188 0.32 -5.81 -10.01
CA ALA A 188 1.68 -6.29 -10.19
C ALA A 188 2.68 -5.12 -10.20
N PRO A 189 3.99 -5.40 -10.05
CA PRO A 189 5.02 -4.36 -10.10
C PRO A 189 5.12 -3.64 -11.45
N SER A 190 4.67 -4.30 -12.52
CA SER A 190 4.66 -3.75 -13.88
C SER A 190 3.49 -4.27 -14.70
N LEU A 191 3.08 -3.49 -15.71
CA LEU A 191 2.08 -3.90 -16.70
C LEU A 191 2.42 -5.23 -17.38
N GLY A 192 3.70 -5.54 -17.60
CA GLY A 192 4.12 -6.79 -18.23
C GLY A 192 3.81 -8.03 -17.38
N ASP A 193 3.68 -7.88 -16.06
CA ASP A 193 3.36 -8.95 -15.13
C ASP A 193 1.84 -9.15 -14.93
N LEU A 194 1.01 -8.26 -15.50
CA LEU A 194 -0.46 -8.33 -15.43
C LEU A 194 -1.10 -9.13 -16.57
N ILE A 195 -0.34 -9.48 -17.61
CA ILE A 195 -0.82 -10.06 -18.88
C ILE A 195 -0.74 -11.59 -18.87
#